data_AF-A0A1V2K9L2-F1
#
_entry.id   AF-A0A1V2K9L2-F1
#
_cell.length_a   1.000
_cell.length_b   1.000
_cell.length_c   1.000
_cell.angle_alpha   90.00
_cell.angle_beta   90.00
_cell.angle_gamma   90.00
#
_symmetry.space_group_name_H-M   'P 1'
#
loop_
_entity.id
_entity.type
_entity.pdbx_description
1 polymer ?
#
loop_
_entity_poly.entity_id
_entity_poly.type
_entity_poly.pdbx_seq_one_letter_code
_entity_poly.pdbx_strand_id
1 'polypeptide(L)'
;MFPRLTRLLANASVRLKLALGFGQVLILSLVIAVTGWQALNQVIFRSSNLSALGQLTAVAEAMRADRIVYRTLTDAASLGKMTRQIETIDQHLGYLATHLKDPGDLQRIQAAERLVEGFKAVLVELPPLIEQRDSIRPPLHATALQASDTLAQLASELPDQQDQQALDAIENLRQAMEQAEDKAQSPAWGAESLQAYAEAVGNALDALDVAQAAVTSLPADSTLLKTDLANYRAQLVTLKEAQLNTETAQNRFEQQLNQLLEHSETVSQGQTLKRDREAHQTRTLLISVTAAALLLGTLAAWWIARQIAMPLRQVLAWANRIAQGDLSHDIQVERKDELGQLQQTIGDMTRNLRRLISGIGDSARQIASAATQLSSVTEQTRAGISNQKDETDQVATAMNEMLATAQEVARHAEEASKAADEADQQATAGDQVVGQAVEQIGHLAHEMARASQAMIALQHESQKIGGVLDVIKSVSQQTNLLALNAAIEAARAGAAGEGFAVVADEVRSLAQRTQESAEEIEGLISGLHTGTQQVADIMDGSRALTDYSVDLSRDVGDALAAIILRVSIIQEMNPQIAAAAEQQCAVAEEINRSVMKVRDVSQMTATASEETAAASVQLTKLSLDLQALVGKFRL
;
A
#
# COMPACT_ATOMS: atom_id res chain seq x y z
N MET A 1 36.87 18.45 -1.93
CA MET A 1 36.08 19.69 -1.94
C MET A 1 34.62 19.50 -2.41
N PHE A 2 34.28 18.43 -3.16
CA PHE A 2 32.91 18.20 -3.66
C PHE A 2 31.85 17.53 -2.74
N PRO A 3 32.12 16.93 -1.56
CA PRO A 3 31.06 16.23 -0.81
C PRO A 3 29.99 17.16 -0.22
N ARG A 4 30.34 18.42 0.09
CA ARG A 4 29.36 19.43 0.52
C ARG A 4 28.49 19.91 -0.64
N LEU A 5 29.09 20.12 -1.82
CA LEU A 5 28.36 20.51 -3.03
C LEU A 5 27.42 19.40 -3.49
N THR A 6 27.86 18.13 -3.45
CA THR A 6 27.01 16.99 -3.80
C THR A 6 25.87 16.78 -2.81
N ARG A 7 26.06 17.03 -1.50
CA ARG A 7 24.97 16.99 -0.50
C ARG A 7 23.98 18.16 -0.65
N LEU A 8 24.48 19.38 -0.85
CA LEU A 8 23.63 20.55 -1.12
C LEU A 8 22.79 20.34 -2.37
N LEU A 9 23.40 19.86 -3.45
CA LEU A 9 22.72 19.58 -4.69
C LEU A 9 21.84 18.33 -4.60
N ALA A 10 22.19 17.31 -3.82
CA ALA A 10 21.33 16.15 -3.61
C ALA A 10 20.01 16.54 -2.93
N ASN A 11 20.04 17.51 -2.02
CA ASN A 11 18.85 18.05 -1.35
C ASN A 11 18.16 19.19 -2.10
N ALA A 12 18.71 19.64 -3.24
CA ALA A 12 18.03 20.59 -4.10
C ALA A 12 16.85 19.93 -4.82
N SER A 13 15.80 20.70 -5.07
CA SER A 13 14.61 20.22 -5.78
C SER A 13 14.96 19.67 -7.16
N VAL A 14 14.19 18.68 -7.62
CA VAL A 14 14.31 18.14 -8.98
C VAL A 14 14.20 19.28 -10.01
N ARG A 15 13.32 20.26 -9.75
CA ARG A 15 13.16 21.46 -10.59
C ARG A 15 14.47 22.25 -10.72
N LEU A 16 15.20 22.49 -9.62
CA LEU A 16 16.45 23.25 -9.66
C LEU A 16 17.54 22.48 -10.43
N LYS A 17 17.61 21.15 -10.27
CA LYS A 17 18.56 20.28 -10.98
C LYS A 17 18.34 20.32 -12.50
N LEU A 18 17.09 20.22 -12.93
CA LEU A 18 16.74 20.32 -14.36
C LEU A 18 16.98 21.73 -14.91
N ALA A 19 16.62 22.77 -14.15
CA ALA A 19 16.86 24.16 -14.55
C ALA A 19 18.35 24.47 -14.77
N LEU A 20 19.23 23.97 -13.89
CA LEU A 20 20.68 24.12 -14.04
C LEU A 20 21.22 23.38 -15.28
N GLY A 21 20.78 22.14 -15.51
CA GLY A 21 21.21 21.36 -16.67
C GLY A 21 20.76 21.95 -18.00
N PHE A 22 19.47 22.26 -18.15
CA PHE A 22 18.93 22.86 -19.36
C PHE A 22 19.44 24.30 -19.57
N GLY A 23 19.56 25.08 -18.49
CA GLY A 23 20.12 26.44 -18.55
C GLY A 23 21.56 26.45 -19.08
N GLN A 24 22.39 25.49 -18.64
CA GLN A 24 23.75 25.34 -19.14
C GLN A 24 23.80 25.04 -20.65
N VAL A 25 22.94 24.13 -21.13
CA VAL A 25 22.86 23.82 -22.57
C VAL A 25 22.43 25.04 -23.38
N LEU A 26 21.41 25.78 -22.93
CA LEU A 26 20.95 26.99 -23.62
C LEU A 26 22.03 28.08 -23.71
N ILE A 27 22.80 28.28 -22.63
CA ILE A 27 23.92 29.23 -22.63
C ILE A 27 24.99 28.79 -23.63
N LEU A 28 25.35 27.51 -23.66
CA LEU A 28 26.35 26.98 -24.61
C LEU A 28 25.87 27.10 -26.06
N SER A 29 24.60 26.82 -26.34
CA SER A 29 24.00 27.01 -27.66
C SER A 29 24.03 28.48 -28.10
N LEU A 30 23.74 29.42 -27.18
CA LEU A 30 23.82 30.85 -27.47
C LEU A 30 25.26 31.28 -27.81
N VAL A 31 26.25 30.78 -27.07
CA VAL A 31 27.67 31.07 -27.34
C VAL A 31 28.09 30.56 -28.71
N ILE A 32 27.68 29.33 -29.10
CA ILE A 32 27.94 28.77 -30.44
C ILE A 32 27.28 29.61 -31.53
N ALA A 33 26.02 30.03 -31.34
CA ALA A 33 25.30 30.83 -32.31
C ALA A 33 25.96 32.21 -32.53
N VAL A 34 26.35 32.89 -31.44
CA VAL A 34 27.00 34.21 -31.52
C VAL A 34 28.38 34.12 -32.17
N THR A 35 29.17 33.10 -31.82
CA THR A 35 30.51 32.90 -32.42
C THR A 35 30.41 32.54 -33.90
N GLY A 36 29.46 31.70 -34.30
CA GLY A 36 29.20 31.37 -35.71
C GLY A 36 28.72 32.58 -36.53
N TRP A 37 27.89 33.45 -35.93
CA TRP A 37 27.42 34.67 -36.59
C TRP A 37 28.56 35.66 -36.86
N GLN A 38 29.40 35.92 -35.86
CA GLN A 38 30.55 36.84 -36.00
C GLN A 38 31.55 36.36 -37.04
N ALA A 39 31.84 35.05 -37.03
CA ALA A 39 32.68 34.37 -38.00
C ALA A 39 32.23 34.58 -39.46
N LEU A 40 30.94 34.36 -39.73
CA LEU A 40 30.38 34.47 -41.07
C LEU A 40 30.49 35.91 -41.61
N ASN A 41 30.21 36.90 -40.75
CA ASN A 41 30.32 38.32 -41.13
C ASN A 41 31.76 38.73 -41.50
N GLN A 42 32.78 38.20 -40.82
CA GLN A 42 34.19 38.51 -41.14
C GLN A 42 34.61 37.94 -42.51
N VAL A 43 34.14 36.73 -42.85
CA VAL A 43 34.44 36.10 -44.14
C VAL A 43 33.76 36.84 -45.29
N ILE A 44 32.47 37.20 -45.14
CA ILE A 44 31.73 37.97 -46.15
C ILE A 44 32.42 39.31 -46.43
N PHE A 45 32.82 40.02 -45.37
CA PHE A 45 33.52 41.31 -45.49
C PHE A 45 34.79 41.25 -46.34
N ARG A 46 35.65 40.24 -46.14
CA ARG A 46 36.88 40.10 -46.92
C ARG A 46 36.65 39.63 -48.35
N SER A 47 35.62 38.82 -48.56
CA SER A 47 35.22 38.39 -49.91
C SER A 47 34.82 39.58 -50.79
N SER A 48 34.08 40.56 -50.23
CA SER A 48 33.70 41.77 -50.96
C SER A 48 34.91 42.62 -51.36
N ASN A 49 35.89 42.79 -50.47
CA ASN A 49 37.12 43.53 -50.78
C ASN A 49 37.97 42.86 -51.86
N LEU A 50 38.12 41.53 -51.82
CA LEU A 50 38.80 40.76 -52.86
C LEU A 50 38.11 40.87 -54.22
N SER A 51 36.77 40.87 -54.23
CA SER A 51 35.99 41.07 -55.46
C SER A 51 36.25 42.45 -56.08
N ALA A 52 36.29 43.51 -55.26
CA ALA A 52 36.56 44.86 -55.74
C ALA A 52 37.99 45.01 -56.29
N LEU A 53 39.00 44.40 -55.65
CA LEU A 53 40.38 44.36 -56.15
C LEU A 53 40.48 43.62 -57.49
N GLY A 54 39.77 42.49 -57.64
CA GLY A 54 39.74 41.75 -58.90
C GLY A 54 39.12 42.54 -60.04
N GLN A 55 38.02 43.26 -59.78
CA GLN A 55 37.38 44.14 -60.77
C GLN A 55 38.29 45.31 -61.16
N LEU A 56 38.96 45.94 -60.19
CA LEU A 56 39.95 46.99 -60.44
C LEU A 56 41.05 46.52 -61.38
N THR A 57 41.67 45.36 -61.09
CA THR A 57 42.72 44.77 -61.93
C THR A 57 42.22 44.51 -63.36
N ALA A 58 41.02 43.94 -63.52
CA ALA A 58 40.45 43.69 -64.85
C ALA A 58 40.23 44.98 -65.66
N VAL A 59 39.76 46.06 -65.01
CA VAL A 59 39.55 47.35 -65.67
C VAL A 59 40.88 48.01 -66.03
N ALA A 60 41.90 47.92 -65.17
CA ALA A 60 43.24 48.42 -65.42
C ALA A 60 43.92 47.70 -66.60
N GLU A 61 43.75 46.38 -66.73
CA GLU A 61 44.23 45.64 -67.90
C GLU A 61 43.48 46.01 -69.19
N ALA A 62 42.15 46.20 -69.12
CA ALA A 62 41.37 46.68 -70.26
C ALA A 62 41.85 48.08 -70.72
N MET A 63 42.18 48.95 -69.77
CA MET A 63 42.75 50.28 -70.05
C MET A 63 44.11 50.22 -70.72
N ARG A 64 44.96 49.24 -70.37
CA ARG A 64 46.22 48.99 -71.09
C ARG A 64 45.95 48.69 -72.56
N ALA A 65 44.98 47.83 -72.85
CA ALA A 65 44.63 47.46 -74.21
C ALA A 65 44.14 48.67 -75.02
N ASP A 66 43.21 49.46 -74.48
CA ASP A 66 42.70 50.65 -75.17
C ASP A 66 43.77 51.75 -75.33
N ARG A 67 44.74 51.88 -74.41
CA ARG A 67 45.91 52.77 -74.58
C ARG A 67 46.76 52.37 -75.78
N ILE A 68 47.06 51.08 -75.94
CA ILE A 68 47.86 50.58 -77.07
C ILE A 68 47.15 50.89 -78.39
N VAL A 69 45.82 50.74 -78.43
CA VAL A 69 45.01 51.13 -79.60
C VAL A 69 45.09 52.64 -79.82
N TYR A 70 44.93 53.47 -78.78
CA TYR A 70 45.01 54.93 -78.90
C TYR A 70 46.38 55.41 -79.40
N ARG A 71 47.48 54.80 -78.92
CA ARG A 71 48.86 55.10 -79.36
C ARG A 71 49.06 54.91 -80.87
N THR A 72 48.32 54.00 -81.49
CA THR A 72 48.45 53.66 -82.91
C THR A 72 47.43 54.39 -83.80
N LEU A 73 46.17 54.44 -83.40
CA LEU A 73 45.08 54.99 -84.21
C LEU A 73 44.78 56.48 -83.94
N THR A 74 45.14 56.99 -82.76
CA THR A 74 44.84 58.37 -82.34
C THR A 74 43.32 58.69 -82.40
N ASP A 75 42.46 57.70 -82.13
CA ASP A 75 41.02 57.85 -82.27
C ASP A 75 40.33 58.33 -80.98
N ALA A 76 39.26 59.11 -81.12
CA ALA A 76 38.51 59.64 -79.98
C ALA A 76 37.76 58.55 -79.18
N ALA A 77 37.46 57.39 -79.78
CA ALA A 77 36.73 56.33 -79.11
C ALA A 77 37.60 55.61 -78.07
N SER A 78 38.87 55.34 -78.39
CA SER A 78 39.85 54.78 -77.45
C SER A 78 40.12 55.73 -76.28
N LEU A 79 40.26 57.03 -76.54
CA LEU A 79 40.40 58.06 -75.50
C LEU A 79 39.17 58.10 -74.56
N GLY A 80 37.96 58.02 -75.12
CA GLY A 80 36.71 57.99 -74.35
C GLY A 80 36.51 56.70 -73.54
N LYS A 81 37.09 55.56 -73.97
CA LYS A 81 37.12 54.33 -73.17
C LYS A 81 38.09 54.43 -72.00
N MET A 82 39.32 54.90 -72.26
CA MET A 82 40.32 55.12 -71.22
C MET A 82 39.80 56.05 -70.12
N THR A 83 39.11 57.13 -70.48
CA THR A 83 38.51 58.07 -69.53
C THR A 83 37.49 57.38 -68.60
N ARG A 84 36.59 56.56 -69.16
CA ARG A 84 35.59 55.81 -68.38
C ARG A 84 36.22 54.72 -67.51
N GLN A 85 37.25 54.06 -68.00
CA GLN A 85 37.99 53.05 -67.24
C GLN A 85 38.69 53.67 -66.03
N ILE A 86 39.30 54.85 -66.18
CA ILE A 86 39.88 55.59 -65.05
C ILE A 86 38.83 55.93 -64.00
N GLU A 87 37.65 56.41 -64.41
CA GLU A 87 36.55 56.70 -63.48
C GLU A 87 36.11 55.43 -62.73
N THR A 88 36.07 54.29 -63.42
CA THR A 88 35.71 53.00 -62.82
C THR A 88 36.79 52.52 -61.83
N ILE A 89 38.07 52.71 -62.17
CA ILE A 89 39.20 52.44 -61.26
C ILE A 89 39.10 53.32 -60.01
N ASP A 90 38.81 54.62 -60.18
CA ASP A 90 38.65 55.59 -59.09
C ASP A 90 37.51 55.18 -58.13
N GLN A 91 36.37 54.74 -58.68
CA GLN A 91 35.25 54.22 -57.89
C GLN A 91 35.61 52.98 -57.08
N HIS A 92 36.32 52.02 -57.69
CA HIS A 92 36.77 50.82 -56.96
C HIS A 92 37.79 51.16 -55.88
N LEU A 93 38.71 52.10 -56.12
CA LEU A 93 39.66 52.58 -55.13
C LEU A 93 38.94 53.28 -53.96
N GLY A 94 37.95 54.14 -54.23
CA GLY A 94 37.15 54.79 -53.19
C GLY A 94 36.35 53.81 -52.32
N TYR A 95 35.80 52.75 -52.93
CA TYR A 95 35.19 51.65 -52.17
C TYR A 95 36.22 50.97 -51.26
N LEU A 96 37.39 50.64 -51.80
CA LEU A 96 38.45 49.98 -51.04
C LEU A 96 39.02 50.88 -49.93
N ALA A 97 39.15 52.19 -50.15
CA ALA A 97 39.63 53.15 -49.17
C ALA A 97 38.71 53.28 -47.96
N THR A 98 37.40 53.11 -48.15
CA THR A 98 36.40 53.19 -47.07
C THR A 98 36.17 51.84 -46.37
N HIS A 99 36.45 50.72 -47.03
CA HIS A 99 36.15 49.38 -46.53
C HIS A 99 37.38 48.61 -46.05
N LEU A 100 38.60 48.96 -46.45
CA LEU A 100 39.81 48.36 -45.89
C LEU A 100 40.12 48.98 -44.52
N LYS A 101 40.51 48.12 -43.56
CA LYS A 101 40.85 48.54 -42.19
C LYS A 101 42.33 48.46 -41.87
N ASP A 102 43.09 47.74 -42.69
CA ASP A 102 44.50 47.55 -42.47
C ASP A 102 45.29 48.80 -42.92
N PRO A 103 46.12 49.39 -42.05
CA PRO A 103 46.85 50.61 -42.39
C PRO A 103 47.77 50.45 -43.60
N GLY A 104 48.38 49.27 -43.79
CA GLY A 104 49.26 49.00 -44.92
C GLY A 104 48.49 48.84 -46.23
N ASP A 105 47.34 48.17 -46.20
CA ASP A 105 46.46 48.05 -47.36
C ASP A 105 45.88 49.44 -47.75
N LEU A 106 45.46 50.24 -46.77
CA LEU A 106 44.98 51.62 -46.99
C LEU A 106 46.04 52.52 -47.61
N GLN A 107 47.28 52.44 -47.12
CA GLN A 107 48.38 53.23 -47.68
C GLN A 107 48.63 52.91 -49.16
N ARG A 108 48.49 51.63 -49.55
CA ARG A 108 48.64 51.20 -50.95
C ARG A 108 47.47 51.65 -51.82
N ILE A 109 46.25 51.62 -51.31
CA ILE A 109 45.08 52.17 -52.01
C ILE A 109 45.21 53.69 -52.19
N GLN A 110 45.66 54.43 -51.18
CA GLN A 110 45.93 55.86 -51.32
C GLN A 110 47.05 56.16 -52.33
N ALA A 111 48.08 55.31 -52.39
CA ALA A 111 49.11 55.42 -53.42
C ALA A 111 48.51 55.18 -54.82
N ALA A 112 47.62 54.18 -54.97
CA ALA A 112 46.89 53.92 -56.19
C ALA A 112 45.94 55.06 -56.60
N GLU A 113 45.25 55.71 -55.66
CA GLU A 113 44.42 56.91 -55.93
C GLU A 113 45.27 58.06 -56.50
N ARG A 114 46.50 58.25 -56.00
CA ARG A 114 47.42 59.24 -56.57
C ARG A 114 47.89 58.89 -57.98
N LEU A 115 48.02 57.60 -58.31
CA LEU A 115 48.35 57.16 -59.67
C LEU A 115 47.18 57.45 -60.63
N VAL A 116 45.94 57.34 -60.17
CA VAL A 116 44.74 57.71 -60.94
C VAL A 116 44.74 59.17 -61.32
N GLU A 117 45.13 60.07 -60.42
CA GLU A 117 45.32 61.49 -60.76
C GLU A 117 46.44 61.69 -61.81
N GLY A 118 47.48 60.86 -61.75
CA GLY A 118 48.51 60.79 -62.80
C GLY A 118 47.97 60.37 -64.18
N PHE A 119 47.08 59.37 -64.23
CA PHE A 119 46.42 58.96 -65.48
C PHE A 119 45.57 60.08 -66.07
N LYS A 120 44.78 60.76 -65.22
CA LYS A 120 43.95 61.92 -65.63
C LYS A 120 44.82 63.02 -66.23
N ALA A 121 45.96 63.34 -65.61
CA ALA A 121 46.90 64.34 -66.12
C ALA A 121 47.49 63.95 -67.49
N VAL A 122 47.93 62.70 -67.66
CA VAL A 122 48.47 62.24 -68.95
C VAL A 122 47.40 62.25 -70.06
N LEU A 123 46.15 61.88 -69.75
CA LEU A 123 45.06 61.92 -70.73
C LEU A 123 44.76 63.34 -71.25
N VAL A 124 44.98 64.37 -70.42
CA VAL A 124 44.85 65.77 -70.84
C VAL A 124 46.05 66.22 -71.66
N GLU A 125 47.25 65.72 -71.34
CA GLU A 125 48.51 66.09 -72.00
C GLU A 125 48.71 65.41 -73.37
N LEU A 126 48.21 64.18 -73.56
CA LEU A 126 48.45 63.42 -74.79
C LEU A 126 47.83 64.03 -76.07
N PRO A 127 46.55 64.44 -76.10
CA PRO A 127 45.94 65.02 -77.30
C PRO A 127 46.72 66.20 -77.91
N PRO A 128 47.13 67.25 -77.14
CA PRO A 128 47.88 68.36 -77.72
C PRO A 128 49.29 67.96 -78.16
N LEU A 129 49.96 67.01 -77.50
CA LEU A 129 51.26 66.50 -77.95
C LEU A 129 51.15 65.77 -79.31
N ILE A 130 50.11 64.98 -79.48
CA ILE A 130 49.85 64.27 -80.74
C ILE A 130 49.45 65.25 -81.84
N GLU A 131 48.59 66.21 -81.55
CA GLU A 131 48.21 67.28 -82.49
C GLU A 131 49.44 68.09 -82.93
N GLN A 132 50.31 68.47 -81.98
CA GLN A 132 51.57 69.15 -82.27
C GLN A 132 52.46 68.30 -83.19
N ARG A 133 52.68 67.02 -82.87
CA ARG A 133 53.45 66.07 -83.71
C ARG A 133 52.90 65.99 -85.13
N ASP A 134 51.58 65.85 -85.28
CA ASP A 134 50.95 65.64 -86.58
C ASP A 134 50.91 66.95 -87.41
N SER A 135 50.81 68.11 -86.74
CA SER A 135 50.85 69.43 -87.40
C SER A 135 52.19 69.82 -88.02
N ILE A 136 53.29 69.14 -87.62
CA ILE A 136 54.64 69.36 -88.17
C ILE A 136 54.81 68.70 -89.54
N ARG A 137 54.02 67.67 -89.86
CA ARG A 137 54.18 66.91 -91.12
C ARG A 137 53.96 67.76 -92.38
N PRO A 138 52.90 68.59 -92.50
CA PRO A 138 52.72 69.42 -93.70
C PRO A 138 53.83 70.48 -93.89
N PRO A 139 54.24 71.26 -92.87
CA PRO A 139 55.41 72.14 -92.98
C PRO A 139 56.70 71.41 -93.32
N LEU A 140 56.95 70.25 -92.71
CA LEU A 140 58.11 69.42 -93.01
C LEU A 140 58.13 69.04 -94.50
N HIS A 141 57.02 68.51 -95.02
CA HIS A 141 56.90 68.16 -96.43
C HIS A 141 57.10 69.36 -97.36
N ALA A 142 56.55 70.54 -97.01
CA ALA A 142 56.75 71.76 -97.78
C ALA A 142 58.22 72.19 -97.81
N THR A 143 58.91 72.19 -96.66
CA THR A 143 60.35 72.51 -96.58
C THR A 143 61.23 71.48 -97.27
N ALA A 144 60.85 70.20 -97.26
CA ALA A 144 61.53 69.13 -97.97
C ALA A 144 61.48 69.37 -99.49
N LEU A 145 60.29 69.70 -100.00
CA LEU A 145 60.06 69.99 -101.41
C LEU A 145 60.86 71.24 -101.84
N GLN A 146 60.80 72.32 -101.05
CA GLN A 146 61.56 73.55 -101.32
C GLN A 146 63.08 73.32 -101.34
N ALA A 147 63.62 72.58 -100.37
CA ALA A 147 65.03 72.23 -100.33
C ALA A 147 65.42 71.30 -101.50
N SER A 148 64.54 70.39 -101.92
CA SER A 148 64.77 69.53 -103.09
C SER A 148 64.73 70.31 -104.40
N ASP A 149 63.80 71.27 -104.54
CA ASP A 149 63.68 72.13 -105.73
C ASP A 149 64.90 73.05 -105.86
N THR A 150 65.35 73.65 -104.75
CA THR A 150 66.57 74.49 -104.76
C THR A 150 67.83 73.67 -104.98
N LEU A 151 67.89 72.43 -104.49
CA LEU A 151 68.99 71.51 -104.81
C LEU A 151 69.02 71.17 -106.30
N ALA A 152 67.85 70.90 -106.91
CA ALA A 152 67.74 70.65 -108.35
C ALA A 152 68.12 71.88 -109.19
N GLN A 153 67.74 73.08 -108.74
CA GLN A 153 68.15 74.33 -109.39
C GLN A 153 69.68 74.53 -109.30
N LEU A 154 70.27 74.35 -108.12
CA LEU A 154 71.72 74.44 -107.92
C LEU A 154 72.47 73.44 -108.83
N ALA A 155 71.94 72.22 -108.97
CA ALA A 155 72.49 71.21 -109.87
C ALA A 155 72.51 71.68 -111.34
N SER A 156 71.51 72.45 -111.76
CA SER A 156 71.43 72.98 -113.13
C SER A 156 72.37 74.15 -113.42
N GLU A 157 72.77 74.90 -112.39
CA GLU A 157 73.64 76.10 -112.47
C GLU A 157 75.14 75.79 -112.37
N LEU A 158 75.51 74.51 -112.23
CA LEU A 158 76.91 74.09 -112.15
C LEU A 158 77.68 74.41 -113.47
N PRO A 159 78.91 74.96 -113.38
CA PRO A 159 79.72 75.30 -114.56
C PRO A 159 80.06 74.10 -115.46
N ASP A 160 80.21 72.91 -114.86
CA ASP A 160 80.43 71.65 -115.56
C ASP A 160 79.36 70.63 -115.14
N GLN A 161 78.37 70.43 -116.03
CA GLN A 161 77.28 69.48 -115.81
C GLN A 161 77.70 68.02 -115.98
N GLN A 162 78.96 67.74 -116.34
CA GLN A 162 79.52 66.38 -116.41
C GLN A 162 80.49 66.07 -115.25
N ASP A 163 80.65 66.95 -114.27
CA ASP A 163 81.47 66.70 -113.09
C ASP A 163 80.82 65.62 -112.20
N GLN A 164 81.41 64.43 -112.25
CA GLN A 164 80.94 63.27 -111.51
C GLN A 164 81.03 63.48 -109.99
N GLN A 165 82.01 64.23 -109.48
CA GLN A 165 82.12 64.54 -108.06
C GLN A 165 81.00 65.47 -107.59
N ALA A 166 80.62 66.45 -108.41
CA ALA A 166 79.53 67.37 -108.12
C ALA A 166 78.17 66.65 -108.12
N LEU A 167 77.93 65.78 -109.10
CA LEU A 167 76.70 64.97 -109.19
C LEU A 167 76.56 63.99 -108.02
N ASP A 168 77.65 63.31 -107.64
CA ASP A 168 77.65 62.41 -106.47
C ASP A 168 77.36 63.19 -105.16
N ALA A 169 77.88 64.42 -105.01
CA ALA A 169 77.59 65.25 -103.84
C ALA A 169 76.10 65.63 -103.74
N ILE A 170 75.48 65.98 -104.88
CA ILE A 170 74.05 66.31 -104.94
C ILE A 170 73.17 65.08 -104.62
N GLU A 171 73.48 63.92 -105.21
CA GLU A 171 72.72 62.69 -104.97
C GLU A 171 72.88 62.20 -103.51
N ASN A 172 74.08 62.32 -102.93
CA ASN A 172 74.30 62.02 -101.51
C ASN A 172 73.47 62.93 -100.60
N LEU A 173 73.36 64.22 -100.91
CA LEU A 173 72.50 65.14 -100.16
C LEU A 173 71.02 64.77 -100.29
N ARG A 174 70.55 64.40 -101.49
CA ARG A 174 69.18 63.92 -101.71
C ARG A 174 68.88 62.67 -100.86
N GLN A 175 69.80 61.70 -100.84
CA GLN A 175 69.66 60.49 -100.03
C GLN A 175 69.71 60.80 -98.53
N ALA A 176 70.57 61.72 -98.10
CA ALA A 176 70.65 62.14 -96.70
C ALA A 176 69.36 62.83 -96.24
N MET A 177 68.72 63.65 -97.10
CA MET A 177 67.40 64.22 -96.83
C MET A 177 66.34 63.12 -96.66
N GLU A 178 66.25 62.18 -97.61
CA GLU A 178 65.30 61.07 -97.57
C GLU A 178 65.47 60.19 -96.32
N GLN A 179 66.71 59.86 -95.95
CA GLN A 179 67.01 59.09 -94.73
C GLN A 179 66.68 59.86 -93.46
N ALA A 180 67.00 61.16 -93.39
CA ALA A 180 66.67 61.98 -92.23
C ALA A 180 65.14 62.09 -92.04
N GLU A 181 64.39 62.20 -93.14
CA GLU A 181 62.93 62.18 -93.11
C GLU A 181 62.37 60.83 -92.66
N ASP A 182 62.83 59.73 -93.26
CA ASP A 182 62.38 58.36 -92.90
C ASP A 182 62.58 58.07 -91.41
N LYS A 183 63.77 58.41 -90.88
CA LYS A 183 64.05 58.26 -89.44
C LYS A 183 63.21 59.19 -88.58
N ALA A 184 63.02 60.45 -88.99
CA ALA A 184 62.22 61.39 -88.22
C ALA A 184 60.72 61.07 -88.25
N GLN A 185 60.20 60.48 -89.34
CA GLN A 185 58.79 60.11 -89.48
C GLN A 185 58.46 58.73 -88.89
N SER A 186 59.44 57.83 -88.81
CA SER A 186 59.30 56.54 -88.13
C SER A 186 58.74 56.74 -86.71
N PRO A 187 57.74 55.97 -86.27
CA PRO A 187 57.20 56.12 -84.92
C PRO A 187 58.25 55.77 -83.85
N ALA A 188 58.48 56.68 -82.91
CA ALA A 188 59.48 56.50 -81.84
C ALA A 188 59.22 55.26 -80.97
N TRP A 189 57.98 54.80 -80.91
CA TRP A 189 57.62 53.56 -80.22
C TRP A 189 58.04 52.26 -80.93
N GLY A 190 58.37 52.33 -82.22
CA GLY A 190 58.87 51.20 -82.99
C GLY A 190 60.37 50.96 -82.79
N ALA A 191 61.09 51.89 -82.17
CA ALA A 191 62.50 51.74 -81.82
C ALA A 191 62.67 50.93 -80.52
N GLU A 192 63.86 50.35 -80.32
CA GLU A 192 64.19 49.60 -79.09
C GLU A 192 64.09 50.46 -77.83
N SER A 193 64.37 51.77 -77.94
CA SER A 193 64.19 52.74 -76.87
C SER A 193 64.03 54.16 -77.44
N LEU A 194 63.54 55.09 -76.62
CA LEU A 194 63.49 56.51 -76.99
C LEU A 194 64.89 57.08 -77.25
N GLN A 195 65.91 56.58 -76.55
CA GLN A 195 67.30 56.94 -76.80
C GLN A 195 67.77 56.45 -78.16
N ALA A 196 67.46 55.20 -78.53
CA ALA A 196 67.80 54.65 -79.84
C ALA A 196 67.10 55.42 -80.98
N TYR A 197 65.84 55.85 -80.80
CA TYR A 197 65.17 56.73 -81.75
C TYR A 197 65.87 58.09 -81.87
N ALA A 198 66.16 58.74 -80.73
CA ALA A 198 66.82 60.04 -80.71
C ALA A 198 68.20 60.01 -81.38
N GLU A 199 68.99 58.95 -81.13
CA GLU A 199 70.30 58.71 -81.74
C GLU A 199 70.17 58.42 -83.24
N ALA A 200 69.20 57.59 -83.65
CA ALA A 200 68.99 57.28 -85.07
C ALA A 200 68.63 58.54 -85.90
N VAL A 201 67.75 59.41 -85.38
CA VAL A 201 67.44 60.68 -86.03
C VAL A 201 68.61 61.65 -85.95
N GLY A 202 69.31 61.71 -84.81
CA GLY A 202 70.51 62.54 -84.64
C GLY A 202 71.59 62.21 -85.67
N ASN A 203 71.93 60.93 -85.82
CA ASN A 203 72.91 60.46 -86.80
C ASN A 203 72.49 60.78 -88.25
N ALA A 204 71.20 60.71 -88.57
CA ALA A 204 70.70 61.06 -89.90
C ALA A 204 70.76 62.58 -90.17
N LEU A 205 70.51 63.41 -89.15
CA LEU A 205 70.71 64.86 -89.23
C LEU A 205 72.19 65.25 -89.37
N ASP A 206 73.09 64.56 -88.66
CA ASP A 206 74.53 64.78 -88.79
C ASP A 206 75.02 64.38 -90.19
N ALA A 207 74.52 63.28 -90.76
CA ALA A 207 74.80 62.88 -92.14
C ALA A 207 74.27 63.91 -93.16
N LEU A 208 73.10 64.50 -92.91
CA LEU A 208 72.56 65.60 -93.70
C LEU A 208 73.47 66.84 -93.66
N ASP A 209 73.98 67.21 -92.48
CA ASP A 209 74.89 68.34 -92.32
C ASP A 209 76.23 68.11 -93.09
N VAL A 210 76.75 66.88 -93.06
CA VAL A 210 77.95 66.48 -93.84
C VAL A 210 77.71 66.56 -95.35
N ALA A 211 76.58 66.03 -95.82
CA ALA A 211 76.23 66.07 -97.25
C ALA A 211 75.99 67.51 -97.73
N GLN A 212 75.36 68.35 -96.91
CA GLN A 212 75.19 69.77 -97.18
C GLN A 212 76.54 70.48 -97.33
N ALA A 213 77.49 70.23 -96.43
CA ALA A 213 78.82 70.84 -96.50
C ALA A 213 79.53 70.53 -97.83
N ALA A 214 79.42 69.29 -98.31
CA ALA A 214 79.98 68.87 -99.60
C ALA A 214 79.37 69.66 -100.77
N VAL A 215 78.04 69.77 -100.85
CA VAL A 215 77.35 70.52 -101.91
C VAL A 215 77.67 72.02 -101.86
N THR A 216 77.83 72.60 -100.66
CA THR A 216 78.13 74.03 -100.52
C THR A 216 79.57 74.42 -100.86
N SER A 217 80.45 73.43 -101.05
CA SER A 217 81.83 73.65 -101.52
C SER A 217 81.96 73.73 -103.05
N LEU A 218 80.89 73.41 -103.77
CA LEU A 218 80.83 73.49 -105.24
C LEU A 218 80.84 74.95 -105.71
N PRO A 219 81.35 75.24 -106.92
CA PRO A 219 81.47 76.60 -107.46
C PRO A 219 80.13 77.15 -107.98
N ALA A 220 79.11 77.16 -107.12
CA ALA A 220 77.76 77.69 -107.39
C ALA A 220 77.21 78.44 -106.16
N ASP A 221 76.26 79.37 -106.35
CA ASP A 221 75.66 80.12 -105.23
C ASP A 221 74.72 79.22 -104.42
N SER A 222 75.21 78.74 -103.27
CA SER A 222 74.47 77.85 -102.38
C SER A 222 73.73 78.57 -101.23
N THR A 223 73.60 79.90 -101.28
CA THR A 223 72.99 80.68 -100.17
C THR A 223 71.52 80.33 -99.91
N LEU A 224 70.72 80.16 -100.97
CA LEU A 224 69.31 79.80 -100.86
C LEU A 224 69.14 78.37 -100.33
N LEU A 225 69.88 77.39 -100.90
CA LEU A 225 69.87 75.99 -100.46
C LEU A 225 70.27 75.85 -98.98
N LYS A 226 71.27 76.60 -98.51
CA LYS A 226 71.65 76.62 -97.08
C LYS A 226 70.48 77.05 -96.18
N THR A 227 69.69 78.02 -96.64
CA THR A 227 68.55 78.55 -95.89
C THR A 227 67.40 77.52 -95.86
N ASP A 228 67.10 76.92 -97.00
CA ASP A 228 66.02 75.93 -97.11
C ASP A 228 66.34 74.63 -96.38
N LEU A 229 67.58 74.15 -96.46
CA LEU A 229 68.04 73.00 -95.66
C LEU A 229 68.05 73.28 -94.16
N ALA A 230 68.40 74.50 -93.73
CA ALA A 230 68.32 74.87 -92.32
C ALA A 230 66.87 74.85 -91.82
N ASN A 231 65.92 75.34 -92.63
CA ASN A 231 64.49 75.30 -92.31
C ASN A 231 63.97 73.84 -92.27
N TYR A 232 64.35 73.02 -93.24
CA TYR A 232 64.00 71.60 -93.29
C TYR A 232 64.55 70.83 -92.08
N ARG A 233 65.84 71.03 -91.75
CA ARG A 233 66.50 70.47 -90.56
C ARG A 233 65.79 70.89 -89.28
N ALA A 234 65.37 72.16 -89.18
CA ALA A 234 64.62 72.64 -88.02
C ALA A 234 63.27 71.91 -87.87
N GLN A 235 62.55 71.64 -88.98
CA GLN A 235 61.31 70.85 -88.93
C GLN A 235 61.56 69.39 -88.52
N LEU A 236 62.64 68.77 -89.00
CA LEU A 236 63.01 67.41 -88.58
C LEU A 236 63.36 67.33 -87.09
N VAL A 237 64.09 68.31 -86.56
CA VAL A 237 64.38 68.41 -85.11
C VAL A 237 63.09 68.59 -84.31
N THR A 238 62.20 69.47 -84.78
CA THR A 238 60.91 69.71 -84.11
C THR A 238 60.05 68.45 -84.11
N LEU A 239 60.01 67.69 -85.21
CA LEU A 239 59.30 66.42 -85.29
C LEU A 239 59.88 65.38 -84.32
N LYS A 240 61.21 65.25 -84.27
CA LYS A 240 61.91 64.36 -83.33
C LYS A 240 61.53 64.67 -81.88
N GLU A 241 61.55 65.95 -81.50
CA GLU A 241 61.16 66.38 -80.15
C GLU A 241 59.68 66.09 -79.85
N ALA A 242 58.77 66.36 -80.80
CA ALA A 242 57.35 66.05 -80.64
C ALA A 242 57.08 64.54 -80.49
N GLN A 243 57.81 63.70 -81.23
CA GLN A 243 57.78 62.24 -81.08
C GLN A 243 58.26 61.78 -79.70
N LEU A 244 59.41 62.30 -79.25
CA LEU A 244 59.98 61.97 -77.95
C LEU A 244 59.07 62.39 -76.79
N ASN A 245 58.49 63.58 -76.86
CA ASN A 245 57.58 64.08 -75.82
C ASN A 245 56.30 63.24 -75.73
N THR A 246 55.70 62.91 -76.88
CA THR A 246 54.49 62.08 -76.96
C THR A 246 54.75 60.70 -76.33
N GLU A 247 55.86 60.06 -76.69
CA GLU A 247 56.17 58.72 -76.19
C GLU A 247 56.65 58.72 -74.73
N THR A 248 57.26 59.82 -74.26
CA THR A 248 57.58 59.99 -72.84
C THR A 248 56.29 60.00 -72.00
N ALA A 249 55.24 60.71 -72.45
CA ALA A 249 53.95 60.72 -71.78
C ALA A 249 53.27 59.33 -71.81
N GLN A 250 53.32 58.61 -72.94
CA GLN A 250 52.80 57.24 -73.06
C GLN A 250 53.53 56.24 -72.14
N ASN A 251 54.87 56.30 -72.08
CA ASN A 251 55.67 55.43 -71.22
C ASN A 251 55.41 55.72 -69.73
N ARG A 252 55.26 56.99 -69.35
CA ARG A 252 54.87 57.39 -67.99
C ARG A 252 53.51 56.79 -67.60
N PHE A 253 52.54 56.80 -68.50
CA PHE A 253 51.23 56.17 -68.27
C PHE A 253 51.37 54.67 -68.01
N GLU A 254 52.14 53.94 -68.83
CA GLU A 254 52.35 52.50 -68.63
C GLU A 254 53.05 52.20 -67.30
N GLN A 255 54.05 53.00 -66.93
CA GLN A 255 54.74 52.84 -65.66
C GLN A 255 53.79 53.02 -64.47
N GLN A 256 52.95 54.06 -64.50
CA GLN A 256 51.94 54.29 -63.46
C GLN A 256 50.89 53.17 -63.44
N LEU A 257 50.52 52.61 -64.60
CA LEU A 257 49.58 51.50 -64.69
C LEU A 257 50.14 50.21 -64.10
N ASN A 258 51.42 49.92 -64.34
CA ASN A 258 52.13 48.81 -63.69
C ASN A 258 52.14 48.97 -62.16
N GLN A 259 52.41 50.17 -61.65
CA GLN A 259 52.39 50.45 -60.21
C GLN A 259 51.00 50.27 -59.60
N LEU A 260 49.93 50.66 -60.31
CA LEU A 260 48.56 50.42 -59.87
C LEU A 260 48.27 48.91 -59.74
N LEU A 261 48.62 48.14 -60.76
CA LEU A 261 48.42 46.69 -60.79
C LEU A 261 49.21 45.99 -59.67
N GLU A 262 50.46 46.40 -59.45
CA GLU A 262 51.31 45.86 -58.37
C GLU A 262 50.74 46.16 -56.97
N HIS A 263 50.24 47.39 -56.76
CA HIS A 263 49.54 47.76 -55.52
C HIS A 263 48.28 46.92 -55.32
N SER A 264 47.44 46.77 -56.35
CA SER A 264 46.23 45.94 -56.31
C SER A 264 46.55 44.49 -55.98
N GLU A 265 47.55 43.90 -56.67
CA GLU A 265 47.96 42.52 -56.48
C GLU A 265 48.44 42.27 -55.04
N THR A 266 49.30 43.15 -54.51
CA THR A 266 49.83 42.94 -53.16
C THR A 266 48.72 43.04 -52.10
N VAL A 267 47.79 43.98 -52.25
CA VAL A 267 46.64 44.09 -51.34
C VAL A 267 45.75 42.85 -51.46
N SER A 268 45.53 42.34 -52.67
CA SER A 268 44.75 41.11 -52.92
C SER A 268 45.38 39.88 -52.27
N GLN A 269 46.69 39.68 -52.42
CA GLN A 269 47.43 38.60 -51.76
C GLN A 269 47.36 38.72 -50.23
N GLY A 270 47.52 39.94 -49.71
CA GLY A 270 47.40 40.24 -48.27
C GLY A 270 46.01 39.90 -47.72
N GLN A 271 44.95 40.31 -48.40
CA GLN A 271 43.56 40.01 -48.01
C GLN A 271 43.26 38.51 -48.06
N THR A 272 43.81 37.78 -49.05
CA THR A 272 43.65 36.32 -49.17
C THR A 272 44.29 35.60 -47.98
N LEU A 273 45.55 35.92 -47.65
CA LEU A 273 46.25 35.32 -46.51
C LEU A 273 45.56 35.60 -45.18
N LYS A 274 45.11 36.84 -44.96
CA LYS A 274 44.40 37.21 -43.75
C LYS A 274 43.07 36.44 -43.67
N ARG A 275 42.29 36.37 -44.77
CA ARG A 275 41.02 35.60 -44.85
C ARG A 275 41.23 34.14 -44.47
N ASP A 276 42.25 33.50 -45.02
CA ASP A 276 42.51 32.08 -44.78
C ASP A 276 42.94 31.82 -43.31
N ARG A 277 43.78 32.70 -42.73
CA ARG A 277 44.13 32.64 -41.30
C ARG A 277 42.91 32.77 -40.39
N GLU A 278 42.04 33.75 -40.65
CA GLU A 278 40.83 33.96 -39.86
C GLU A 278 39.83 32.80 -40.02
N ALA A 279 39.69 32.25 -41.23
CA ALA A 279 38.87 31.07 -41.47
C ALA A 279 39.39 29.86 -40.67
N HIS A 280 40.70 29.64 -40.63
CA HIS A 280 41.30 28.57 -39.82
C HIS A 280 41.12 28.78 -38.31
N GLN A 281 41.37 29.99 -37.80
CA GLN A 281 41.18 30.32 -36.38
C GLN A 281 39.72 30.14 -35.96
N THR A 282 38.80 30.66 -36.78
CA THR A 282 37.36 30.53 -36.59
C THR A 282 36.91 29.08 -36.59
N ARG A 283 37.37 28.28 -37.55
CA ARG A 283 37.06 26.84 -37.60
C ARG A 283 37.52 26.12 -36.34
N THR A 284 38.75 26.39 -35.88
CA THR A 284 39.29 25.79 -34.65
C THR A 284 38.49 26.23 -33.41
N LEU A 285 38.09 27.50 -33.33
CA LEU A 285 37.28 28.03 -32.24
C LEU A 285 35.87 27.39 -32.22
N LEU A 286 35.21 27.27 -33.37
CA LEU A 286 33.90 26.61 -33.45
C LEU A 286 34.00 25.14 -33.05
N ILE A 287 35.03 24.42 -33.50
CA ILE A 287 35.27 23.03 -33.10
C ILE A 287 35.52 22.93 -31.59
N SER A 288 36.34 23.81 -31.01
CA SER A 288 36.66 23.75 -29.58
C SER A 288 35.47 24.11 -28.68
N VAL A 289 34.69 25.13 -29.04
CA VAL A 289 33.46 25.51 -28.31
C VAL A 289 32.41 24.40 -28.44
N THR A 290 32.24 23.79 -29.62
CA THR A 290 31.31 22.69 -29.82
C THR A 290 31.72 21.44 -29.04
N ALA A 291 33.01 21.09 -29.05
CA ALA A 291 33.53 19.97 -28.27
C ALA A 291 33.37 20.20 -26.76
N ALA A 292 33.65 21.41 -26.28
CA ALA A 292 33.42 21.78 -24.88
C ALA A 292 31.94 21.71 -24.52
N ALA A 293 31.04 22.17 -25.40
CA ALA A 293 29.60 22.10 -25.19
C ALA A 293 29.09 20.65 -25.12
N LEU A 294 29.58 19.76 -25.99
CA LEU A 294 29.25 18.32 -25.95
C LEU A 294 29.78 17.66 -24.67
N LEU A 295 31.01 17.96 -24.26
CA LEU A 295 31.60 17.42 -23.03
C LEU A 295 30.82 17.88 -21.79
N LEU A 296 30.51 19.17 -21.72
CA LEU A 296 29.74 19.74 -20.61
C LEU A 296 28.29 19.22 -20.60
N GLY A 297 27.66 19.08 -21.77
CA GLY A 297 26.31 18.52 -21.91
C GLY A 297 26.25 17.05 -21.50
N THR A 298 27.24 16.24 -21.89
CA THR A 298 27.33 14.82 -21.48
C THR A 298 27.59 14.66 -19.99
N LEU A 299 28.45 15.49 -19.39
CA LEU A 299 28.65 15.53 -17.93
C LEU A 299 27.38 15.92 -17.18
N ALA A 300 26.66 16.95 -17.66
CA ALA A 300 25.39 17.38 -17.06
C ALA A 300 24.32 16.27 -17.18
N ALA A 301 24.21 15.62 -18.34
CA ALA A 301 23.30 14.49 -18.55
C ALA A 301 23.61 13.30 -17.63
N TRP A 302 24.89 12.92 -17.54
CA TRP A 302 25.35 11.87 -16.62
C TRP A 302 25.04 12.21 -15.17
N TRP A 303 25.26 13.46 -14.77
CA TRP A 303 25.00 13.94 -13.42
C TRP A 303 23.51 13.93 -13.08
N ILE A 304 22.63 14.40 -13.98
CA ILE A 304 21.17 14.35 -13.82
C ILE A 304 20.67 12.92 -13.76
N ALA A 305 21.15 12.05 -14.66
CA ALA A 305 20.79 10.62 -14.67
C ALA A 305 21.16 9.96 -13.32
N ARG A 306 22.33 10.27 -12.76
CA ARG A 306 22.74 9.73 -11.47
C ARG A 306 21.93 10.30 -10.30
N GLN A 307 21.57 11.59 -10.32
CA GLN A 307 20.86 12.25 -9.22
C GLN A 307 19.34 11.98 -9.19
N ILE A 308 18.74 11.64 -10.34
CA ILE A 308 17.29 11.40 -10.46
C ILE A 308 16.99 9.91 -10.72
N ALA A 309 17.59 9.31 -11.74
CA ALA A 309 17.20 7.96 -12.17
C ALA A 309 17.65 6.87 -11.18
N MET A 310 18.81 7.04 -10.53
CA MET A 310 19.31 6.05 -9.57
C MET A 310 18.42 5.93 -8.30
N PRO A 311 18.05 7.03 -7.60
CA PRO A 311 17.09 6.95 -6.50
C PRO A 311 15.70 6.43 -6.93
N LEU A 312 15.24 6.79 -8.13
CA LEU A 312 13.96 6.30 -8.64
C LEU A 312 13.99 4.77 -8.84
N ARG A 313 15.11 4.22 -9.35
CA ARG A 313 15.33 2.77 -9.44
C ARG A 313 15.37 2.10 -8.06
N GLN A 314 15.92 2.77 -7.04
CA GLN A 314 15.90 2.24 -5.66
C GLN A 314 14.47 2.18 -5.12
N VAL A 315 13.67 3.23 -5.31
CA VAL A 315 12.25 3.24 -4.94
C VAL A 315 11.49 2.12 -5.64
N LEU A 316 11.71 1.93 -6.95
CA LEU A 316 11.08 0.84 -7.71
C LEU A 316 11.50 -0.54 -7.17
N ALA A 317 12.77 -0.71 -6.83
CA ALA A 317 13.26 -1.96 -6.24
C ALA A 317 12.62 -2.25 -4.88
N TRP A 318 12.45 -1.24 -4.02
CA TRP A 318 11.74 -1.38 -2.75
C TRP A 318 10.26 -1.69 -2.96
N ALA A 319 9.59 -0.97 -3.86
CA ALA A 319 8.19 -1.23 -4.20
C ALA A 319 7.98 -2.67 -4.72
N ASN A 320 8.87 -3.16 -5.59
CA ASN A 320 8.83 -4.55 -6.07
C ASN A 320 9.04 -5.56 -4.94
N ARG A 321 9.95 -5.28 -3.99
CA ARG A 321 10.14 -6.15 -2.82
C ARG A 321 8.90 -6.19 -1.94
N ILE A 322 8.28 -5.04 -1.68
CA ILE A 322 7.02 -4.94 -0.94
C ILE A 322 5.91 -5.73 -1.66
N ALA A 323 5.79 -5.59 -2.98
CA ALA A 323 4.82 -6.32 -3.79
C ALA A 323 5.05 -7.84 -3.79
N GLN A 324 6.30 -8.30 -3.64
CA GLN A 324 6.67 -9.70 -3.47
C GLN A 324 6.51 -10.19 -2.02
N GLY A 325 6.09 -9.31 -1.10
CA GLY A 325 5.87 -9.63 0.31
C GLY A 325 7.12 -9.50 1.20
N ASP A 326 8.24 -8.99 0.69
CA ASP A 326 9.44 -8.73 1.50
C ASP A 326 9.38 -7.34 2.14
N LEU A 327 9.01 -7.33 3.42
CA LEU A 327 8.91 -6.16 4.28
C LEU A 327 10.09 -6.05 5.25
N SER A 328 11.11 -6.92 5.16
CA SER A 328 12.20 -7.02 6.14
C SER A 328 13.18 -5.84 6.17
N HIS A 329 13.24 -5.09 5.07
CA HIS A 329 14.18 -3.98 4.94
C HIS A 329 13.71 -2.72 5.67
N ASP A 330 14.61 -2.14 6.45
CA ASP A 330 14.42 -0.80 7.01
C ASP A 330 14.94 0.25 6.02
N ILE A 331 14.04 1.14 5.60
CA ILE A 331 14.32 2.16 4.60
C ILE A 331 14.76 3.44 5.34
N GLN A 332 16.08 3.65 5.37
CA GLN A 332 16.70 4.85 5.93
C GLN A 332 16.95 5.88 4.84
N VAL A 333 16.35 7.07 4.99
CA VAL A 333 16.38 8.13 3.97
C VAL A 333 17.03 9.38 4.56
N GLU A 334 18.19 9.76 4.04
CA GLU A 334 18.89 10.98 4.43
C GLU A 334 18.56 12.19 3.53
N ARG A 335 17.96 11.94 2.37
CA ARG A 335 17.69 12.93 1.31
C ARG A 335 16.41 13.71 1.63
N LYS A 336 16.41 15.03 1.38
CA LYS A 336 15.32 15.95 1.78
C LYS A 336 14.51 16.55 0.63
N ASP A 337 14.81 16.20 -0.63
CA ASP A 337 14.07 16.69 -1.79
C ASP A 337 12.82 15.82 -2.07
N GLU A 338 12.16 16.04 -3.22
CA GLU A 338 10.94 15.31 -3.58
C GLU A 338 11.17 13.79 -3.70
N LEU A 339 12.36 13.36 -4.14
CA LEU A 339 12.69 11.93 -4.18
C LEU A 339 12.95 11.37 -2.78
N GLY A 340 13.52 12.17 -1.87
CA GLY A 340 13.64 11.83 -0.45
C GLY A 340 12.27 11.66 0.22
N GLN A 341 11.33 12.56 -0.02
CA GLN A 341 9.95 12.44 0.49
C GLN A 341 9.25 11.18 -0.04
N LEU A 342 9.43 10.86 -1.33
CA LEU A 342 8.91 9.63 -1.93
C LEU A 342 9.51 8.38 -1.25
N GLN A 343 10.83 8.36 -1.04
CA GLN A 343 11.52 7.28 -0.34
C GLN A 343 11.01 7.11 1.09
N GLN A 344 10.79 8.21 1.81
CA GLN A 344 10.28 8.19 3.19
C GLN A 344 8.85 7.65 3.25
N THR A 345 7.98 8.07 2.33
CA THR A 345 6.59 7.60 2.23
C THR A 345 6.52 6.10 1.97
N ILE A 346 7.37 5.57 1.11
CA ILE A 346 7.49 4.11 0.90
C ILE A 346 7.98 3.41 2.17
N GLY A 347 8.93 3.99 2.90
CA GLY A 347 9.36 3.48 4.21
C GLY A 347 8.24 3.42 5.24
N ASP A 348 7.43 4.47 5.34
CA ASP A 348 6.26 4.50 6.23
C ASP A 348 5.21 3.45 5.84
N MET A 349 4.96 3.29 4.54
CA MET A 349 4.08 2.24 4.01
C MET A 349 4.59 0.84 4.40
N THR A 350 5.89 0.55 4.23
CA THR A 350 6.49 -0.73 4.64
C THR A 350 6.32 -0.98 6.14
N ARG A 351 6.58 0.03 6.99
CA ARG A 351 6.41 -0.08 8.46
C ARG A 351 4.95 -0.33 8.86
N ASN A 352 4.01 0.34 8.21
CA ASN A 352 2.58 0.14 8.46
C ASN A 352 2.12 -1.25 8.03
N LEU A 353 2.52 -1.71 6.83
CA LEU A 353 2.23 -3.07 6.37
C LEU A 353 2.85 -4.11 7.30
N ARG A 354 4.11 -3.93 7.73
CA ARG A 354 4.77 -4.83 8.68
C ARG A 354 3.97 -4.96 9.97
N ARG A 355 3.55 -3.84 10.57
CA ARG A 355 2.71 -3.84 11.78
C ARG A 355 1.36 -4.53 11.57
N LEU A 356 0.69 -4.29 10.45
CA LEU A 356 -0.60 -4.92 10.13
C LEU A 356 -0.45 -6.44 9.97
N ILE A 357 0.54 -6.89 9.20
CA ILE A 357 0.79 -8.32 8.95
C ILE A 357 1.22 -9.03 10.25
N SER A 358 2.07 -8.40 11.08
CA SER A 358 2.39 -8.93 12.42
C SER A 358 1.15 -9.06 13.30
N GLY A 359 0.31 -8.01 13.36
CA GLY A 359 -0.93 -8.03 14.14
C GLY A 359 -1.91 -9.11 13.69
N ILE A 360 -2.07 -9.32 12.38
CA ILE A 360 -2.89 -10.40 11.83
C ILE A 360 -2.32 -11.77 12.23
N GLY A 361 -0.99 -11.95 12.17
CA GLY A 361 -0.34 -13.19 12.61
C GLY A 361 -0.54 -13.48 14.10
N ASP A 362 -0.47 -12.46 14.95
CA ASP A 362 -0.76 -12.57 16.40
C ASP A 362 -2.23 -12.93 16.65
N SER A 363 -3.16 -12.25 15.99
CA SER A 363 -4.60 -12.55 16.10
C SER A 363 -4.93 -13.97 15.62
N ALA A 364 -4.32 -14.44 14.52
CA ALA A 364 -4.50 -15.82 14.05
C ALA A 364 -4.01 -16.85 15.08
N ARG A 365 -2.87 -16.59 15.74
CA ARG A 365 -2.40 -17.45 16.84
C ARG A 365 -3.37 -17.48 18.01
N GLN A 366 -3.93 -16.32 18.39
CA GLN A 366 -4.93 -16.25 19.45
C GLN A 366 -6.21 -17.02 19.10
N ILE A 367 -6.71 -16.91 17.86
CA ILE A 367 -7.89 -17.66 17.41
C ILE A 367 -7.62 -19.17 17.44
N ALA A 368 -6.45 -19.62 16.94
CA ALA A 368 -6.09 -21.04 17.00
C ALA A 368 -6.03 -21.58 18.45
N SER A 369 -5.47 -20.79 19.37
CA SER A 369 -5.42 -21.15 20.79
C SER A 369 -6.82 -21.20 21.40
N ALA A 370 -7.66 -20.20 21.13
CA ALA A 370 -9.03 -20.14 21.62
C ALA A 370 -9.89 -21.30 21.07
N ALA A 371 -9.71 -21.65 19.80
CA ALA A 371 -10.40 -22.79 19.17
C ALA A 371 -9.98 -24.12 19.79
N THR A 372 -8.70 -24.29 20.11
CA THR A 372 -8.19 -25.48 20.83
C THR A 372 -8.81 -25.57 22.22
N GLN A 373 -8.84 -24.46 22.96
CA GLN A 373 -9.47 -24.40 24.27
C GLN A 373 -10.97 -24.69 24.20
N LEU A 374 -11.68 -24.13 23.21
CA LEU A 374 -13.10 -24.39 22.98
C LEU A 374 -13.37 -25.86 22.67
N SER A 375 -12.52 -26.50 21.86
CA SER A 375 -12.60 -27.94 21.59
C SER A 375 -12.45 -28.76 22.87
N SER A 376 -11.49 -28.41 23.74
CA SER A 376 -11.30 -29.10 25.02
C SER A 376 -12.50 -28.95 25.96
N VAL A 377 -13.05 -27.73 26.07
CA VAL A 377 -14.25 -27.46 26.89
C VAL A 377 -15.45 -28.22 26.32
N THR A 378 -15.60 -28.26 25.00
CA THR A 378 -16.69 -28.98 24.34
C THR A 378 -16.63 -30.47 24.63
N GLU A 379 -15.43 -31.08 24.60
CA GLU A 379 -15.26 -32.50 24.93
C GLU A 379 -15.60 -32.79 26.39
N GLN A 380 -15.20 -31.90 27.31
CA GLN A 380 -15.57 -31.98 28.72
C GLN A 380 -17.10 -31.87 28.90
N THR A 381 -17.76 -30.97 28.17
CA THR A 381 -19.22 -30.84 28.18
C THR A 381 -19.91 -32.11 27.68
N ARG A 382 -19.40 -32.74 26.62
CA ARG A 382 -19.94 -34.03 26.13
C ARG A 382 -19.85 -35.13 27.17
N ALA A 383 -18.71 -35.24 27.86
CA ALA A 383 -18.55 -36.19 28.95
C ALA A 383 -19.53 -35.89 30.10
N GLY A 384 -19.71 -34.62 30.46
CA GLY A 384 -20.68 -34.19 31.47
C GLY A 384 -22.13 -34.54 31.11
N ILE A 385 -22.52 -34.35 29.85
CA ILE A 385 -23.86 -34.72 29.35
C ILE A 385 -24.08 -36.24 29.40
N SER A 386 -23.06 -37.03 29.10
CA SER A 386 -23.14 -38.49 29.22
C SER A 386 -23.42 -38.92 30.66
N ASN A 387 -22.69 -38.37 31.63
CA ASN A 387 -22.92 -38.65 33.05
C ASN A 387 -24.31 -38.17 33.50
N GLN A 388 -24.71 -36.98 33.07
CA GLN A 388 -26.04 -36.44 33.39
C GLN A 388 -27.15 -37.33 32.85
N LYS A 389 -26.99 -37.91 31.66
CA LYS A 389 -27.94 -38.87 31.10
C LYS A 389 -28.10 -40.09 32.01
N ASP A 390 -26.98 -40.68 32.43
CA ASP A 390 -26.99 -41.86 33.30
C ASP A 390 -27.66 -41.57 34.65
N GLU A 391 -27.36 -40.42 35.27
CA GLU A 391 -28.03 -39.97 36.49
C GLU A 391 -29.53 -39.73 36.28
N THR A 392 -29.92 -39.13 35.15
CA THR A 392 -31.32 -38.85 34.82
C THR A 392 -32.12 -40.15 34.65
N ASP A 393 -31.55 -41.15 33.99
CA ASP A 393 -32.17 -42.47 33.83
C ASP A 393 -32.31 -43.22 35.17
N GLN A 394 -31.34 -43.07 36.09
CA GLN A 394 -31.44 -43.59 37.46
C GLN A 394 -32.56 -42.91 38.25
N VAL A 395 -32.66 -41.57 38.21
CA VAL A 395 -33.74 -40.84 38.89
C VAL A 395 -35.11 -41.24 38.32
N ALA A 396 -35.23 -41.40 37.00
CA ALA A 396 -36.47 -41.86 36.38
C ALA A 396 -36.89 -43.25 36.91
N THR A 397 -35.93 -44.15 37.06
CA THR A 397 -36.15 -45.49 37.62
C THR A 397 -36.61 -45.40 39.08
N ALA A 398 -35.91 -44.62 39.91
CA ALA A 398 -36.27 -44.41 41.31
C ALA A 398 -37.65 -43.77 41.49
N MET A 399 -38.06 -42.86 40.59
CA MET A 399 -39.40 -42.27 40.62
C MET A 399 -40.49 -43.27 40.24
N ASN A 400 -40.24 -44.19 39.32
CA ASN A 400 -41.17 -45.28 39.03
C ASN A 400 -41.32 -46.24 40.22
N GLU A 401 -40.23 -46.57 40.91
CA GLU A 401 -40.29 -47.36 42.15
C GLU A 401 -41.03 -46.61 43.27
N MET A 402 -40.82 -45.29 43.39
CA MET A 402 -41.54 -44.44 44.33
C MET A 402 -43.04 -44.42 44.05
N LEU A 403 -43.44 -44.34 42.78
CA LEU A 403 -44.84 -44.38 42.39
C LEU A 403 -45.51 -45.71 42.77
N ALA A 404 -44.83 -46.83 42.48
CA ALA A 404 -45.32 -48.16 42.84
C ALA A 404 -45.44 -48.33 44.36
N THR A 405 -44.45 -47.88 45.12
CA THR A 405 -44.47 -47.97 46.59
C THR A 405 -45.53 -47.06 47.22
N ALA A 406 -45.73 -45.85 46.72
CA ALA A 406 -46.78 -44.96 47.18
C ALA A 406 -48.19 -45.55 46.91
N GLN A 407 -48.42 -46.15 45.74
CA GLN A 407 -49.66 -46.86 45.43
C GLN A 407 -49.90 -48.03 46.39
N GLU A 408 -48.87 -48.82 46.69
CA GLU A 408 -48.97 -49.92 47.65
C GLU A 408 -49.24 -49.42 49.08
N VAL A 409 -48.65 -48.30 49.51
CA VAL A 409 -48.93 -47.68 50.81
C VAL A 409 -50.39 -47.22 50.90
N ALA A 410 -50.92 -46.61 49.84
CA ALA A 410 -52.33 -46.22 49.78
C ALA A 410 -53.26 -47.44 49.90
N ARG A 411 -52.97 -48.52 49.15
CA ARG A 411 -53.70 -49.79 49.24
C ARG A 411 -53.63 -50.41 50.64
N HIS A 412 -52.45 -50.43 51.25
CA HIS A 412 -52.28 -50.95 52.61
C HIS A 412 -52.99 -50.11 53.68
N ALA A 413 -53.06 -48.79 53.51
CA ALA A 413 -53.84 -47.94 54.40
C ALA A 413 -55.35 -48.24 54.29
N GLU A 414 -55.87 -48.47 53.09
CA GLU A 414 -57.26 -48.90 52.88
C GLU A 414 -57.54 -50.27 53.52
N GLU A 415 -56.66 -51.25 53.31
CA GLU A 415 -56.75 -52.58 53.94
C GLU A 415 -56.70 -52.49 55.47
N ALA A 416 -55.81 -51.67 56.02
CA ALA A 416 -55.72 -51.43 57.46
C ALA A 416 -56.97 -50.75 58.01
N SER A 417 -57.60 -49.85 57.25
CA SER A 417 -58.86 -49.20 57.65
C SER A 417 -59.99 -50.21 57.74
N LYS A 418 -60.07 -51.13 56.77
CA LYS A 418 -61.06 -52.21 56.79
C LYS A 418 -60.82 -53.17 57.96
N ALA A 419 -59.56 -53.57 58.20
CA ALA A 419 -59.23 -54.44 59.34
C ALA A 419 -59.52 -53.78 60.70
N ALA A 420 -59.30 -52.46 60.81
CA ALA A 420 -59.68 -51.70 61.99
C ALA A 420 -61.22 -51.66 62.18
N ASP A 421 -61.99 -51.48 61.10
CA ASP A 421 -63.47 -51.55 61.16
C ASP A 421 -63.98 -52.92 61.63
N GLU A 422 -63.41 -54.00 61.10
CA GLU A 422 -63.73 -55.36 61.55
C GLU A 422 -63.37 -55.59 63.03
N ALA A 423 -62.22 -55.06 63.49
CA ALA A 423 -61.80 -55.15 64.89
C ALA A 423 -62.70 -54.33 65.84
N ASP A 424 -63.15 -53.15 65.43
CA ASP A 424 -64.07 -52.30 66.20
C ASP A 424 -65.43 -52.99 66.39
N GLN A 425 -65.98 -53.57 65.31
CA GLN A 425 -67.22 -54.35 65.35
C GLN A 425 -67.09 -55.56 66.28
N GLN A 426 -65.97 -56.29 66.23
CA GLN A 426 -65.73 -57.43 67.11
C GLN A 426 -65.55 -57.02 68.57
N ALA A 427 -64.83 -55.93 68.85
CA ALA A 427 -64.65 -55.42 70.20
C ALA A 427 -65.97 -54.92 70.80
N THR A 428 -66.78 -54.21 70.01
CA THR A 428 -68.12 -53.74 70.40
C THR A 428 -69.07 -54.91 70.66
N ALA A 429 -69.05 -55.95 69.82
CA ALA A 429 -69.82 -57.17 70.06
C ALA A 429 -69.35 -57.89 71.34
N GLY A 430 -68.04 -57.93 71.59
CA GLY A 430 -67.47 -58.45 72.83
C GLY A 430 -67.93 -57.69 74.07
N ASP A 431 -67.95 -56.35 74.01
CA ASP A 431 -68.39 -55.48 75.11
C ASP A 431 -69.86 -55.74 75.46
N GLN A 432 -70.72 -55.90 74.45
CA GLN A 432 -72.12 -56.29 74.65
C GLN A 432 -72.28 -57.65 75.34
N VAL A 433 -71.50 -58.65 74.94
CA VAL A 433 -71.52 -59.98 75.57
C VAL A 433 -71.05 -59.93 77.02
N VAL A 434 -70.02 -59.13 77.31
CA VAL A 434 -69.54 -58.91 78.68
C VAL A 434 -70.60 -58.19 79.53
N GLY A 435 -71.27 -57.18 78.98
CA GLY A 435 -72.39 -56.50 79.64
C GLY A 435 -73.52 -57.47 80.02
N GLN A 436 -73.90 -58.37 79.09
CA GLN A 436 -74.87 -59.43 79.37
C GLN A 436 -74.39 -60.41 80.44
N ALA A 437 -73.10 -60.78 80.43
CA ALA A 437 -72.52 -61.67 81.43
C ALA A 437 -72.57 -61.04 82.83
N VAL A 438 -72.23 -59.75 82.97
CA VAL A 438 -72.32 -59.01 84.24
C VAL A 438 -73.76 -59.00 84.77
N GLU A 439 -74.75 -58.78 83.90
CA GLU A 439 -76.17 -58.82 84.28
C GLU A 439 -76.59 -60.22 84.79
N GLN A 440 -76.23 -61.29 84.07
CA GLN A 440 -76.55 -62.66 84.45
C GLN A 440 -75.86 -63.10 85.74
N ILE A 441 -74.59 -62.72 85.94
CA ILE A 441 -73.85 -62.98 87.18
C ILE A 441 -74.50 -62.22 88.34
N GLY A 442 -74.98 -60.99 88.11
CA GLY A 442 -75.77 -60.23 89.09
C GLY A 442 -77.06 -60.94 89.50
N HIS A 443 -77.77 -61.54 88.56
CA HIS A 443 -78.93 -62.39 88.86
C HIS A 443 -78.54 -63.63 89.69
N LEU A 444 -77.44 -64.30 89.35
CA LEU A 444 -76.93 -65.45 90.11
C LEU A 444 -76.58 -65.06 91.56
N ALA A 445 -75.93 -63.92 91.77
CA ALA A 445 -75.62 -63.41 93.10
C ALA A 445 -76.88 -63.20 93.95
N HIS A 446 -77.96 -62.71 93.33
CA HIS A 446 -79.25 -62.54 94.00
C HIS A 446 -79.88 -63.88 94.40
N GLU A 447 -79.88 -64.88 93.51
CA GLU A 447 -80.40 -66.22 93.82
C GLU A 447 -79.57 -66.93 94.89
N MET A 448 -78.24 -66.77 94.90
CA MET A 448 -77.36 -67.27 95.97
C MET A 448 -77.68 -66.64 97.32
N ALA A 449 -77.92 -65.33 97.38
CA ALA A 449 -78.32 -64.66 98.61
C ALA A 449 -79.67 -65.19 99.14
N ARG A 450 -80.64 -65.44 98.24
CA ARG A 450 -81.93 -66.05 98.61
C ARG A 450 -81.77 -67.48 99.13
N ALA A 451 -80.92 -68.29 98.49
CA ALA A 451 -80.63 -69.66 98.92
C ALA A 451 -79.95 -69.70 100.30
N SER A 452 -78.98 -68.82 100.55
CA SER A 452 -78.33 -68.67 101.87
C SER A 452 -79.36 -68.33 102.96
N GLN A 453 -80.27 -67.38 102.70
CA GLN A 453 -81.33 -67.03 103.65
C GLN A 453 -82.28 -68.21 103.96
N ALA A 454 -82.61 -69.02 102.95
CA ALA A 454 -83.44 -70.22 103.13
C ALA A 454 -82.73 -71.28 103.98
N MET A 455 -81.41 -71.44 103.84
CA MET A 455 -80.61 -72.36 104.66
C MET A 455 -80.54 -71.91 106.12
N ILE A 456 -80.35 -70.61 106.38
CA ILE A 456 -80.39 -70.05 107.73
C ILE A 456 -81.75 -70.30 108.39
N ALA A 457 -82.85 -70.12 107.64
CA ALA A 457 -84.19 -70.41 108.15
C ALA A 457 -84.38 -71.90 108.48
N LEU A 458 -83.89 -72.81 107.62
CA LEU A 458 -83.94 -74.26 107.85
C LEU A 458 -83.09 -74.68 109.06
N GLN A 459 -81.91 -74.08 109.23
CA GLN A 459 -81.04 -74.30 110.38
C GLN A 459 -81.75 -73.94 111.69
N HIS A 460 -82.43 -72.79 111.72
CA HIS A 460 -83.21 -72.34 112.88
C HIS A 460 -84.42 -73.24 113.17
N GLU A 461 -85.14 -73.70 112.14
CA GLU A 461 -86.26 -74.63 112.32
C GLU A 461 -85.79 -76.00 112.84
N SER A 462 -84.61 -76.46 112.38
CA SER A 462 -83.97 -77.69 112.86
C SER A 462 -83.60 -77.60 114.35
N GLN A 463 -83.09 -76.45 114.81
CA GLN A 463 -82.80 -76.21 116.23
C GLN A 463 -84.07 -76.26 117.09
N LYS A 464 -85.19 -75.73 116.61
CA LYS A 464 -86.48 -75.84 117.33
C LYS A 464 -86.91 -77.30 117.47
N ILE A 465 -86.76 -78.11 116.41
CA ILE A 465 -87.07 -79.54 116.47
C ILE A 465 -86.17 -80.23 117.50
N GLY A 466 -84.88 -79.89 117.56
CA GLY A 466 -83.97 -80.35 118.62
C GLY A 466 -84.51 -80.06 120.03
N GLY A 467 -84.97 -78.84 120.27
CA GLY A 467 -85.58 -78.46 121.56
C GLY A 467 -86.87 -79.24 121.88
N VAL A 468 -87.68 -79.58 120.88
CA VAL A 468 -88.86 -80.45 121.06
C VAL A 468 -88.44 -81.89 121.41
N LEU A 469 -87.37 -82.41 120.81
CA LEU A 469 -86.86 -83.74 121.10
C LEU A 469 -86.31 -83.85 122.53
N ASP A 470 -85.64 -82.81 123.05
CA ASP A 470 -85.21 -82.76 124.45
C ASP A 470 -86.41 -82.90 125.42
N VAL A 471 -87.53 -82.24 125.11
CA VAL A 471 -88.77 -82.37 125.87
C VAL A 471 -89.33 -83.80 125.76
N ILE A 472 -89.35 -84.39 124.57
CA ILE A 472 -89.80 -85.77 124.36
C ILE A 472 -88.95 -86.77 125.16
N LYS A 473 -87.61 -86.62 125.15
CA LYS A 473 -86.71 -87.43 125.98
C LYS A 473 -87.04 -87.25 127.46
N SER A 474 -87.19 -86.00 127.92
CA SER A 474 -87.54 -85.72 129.31
C SER A 474 -88.87 -86.36 129.73
N VAL A 475 -89.91 -86.24 128.90
CA VAL A 475 -91.23 -86.86 129.15
C VAL A 475 -91.14 -88.38 129.11
N SER A 476 -90.40 -88.95 128.15
CA SER A 476 -90.23 -90.40 128.03
C SER A 476 -89.47 -90.97 129.23
N GLN A 477 -88.42 -90.29 129.67
CA GLN A 477 -87.63 -90.67 130.85
C GLN A 477 -88.44 -90.56 132.15
N GLN A 478 -89.26 -89.50 132.29
CA GLN A 478 -90.25 -89.39 133.39
C GLN A 478 -91.28 -90.51 133.33
N THR A 479 -91.79 -90.84 132.14
CA THR A 479 -92.80 -91.90 131.93
C THR A 479 -92.21 -93.27 132.25
N ASN A 480 -90.95 -93.53 131.89
CA ASN A 480 -90.21 -94.74 132.23
C ASN A 480 -90.03 -94.88 133.76
N LEU A 481 -89.75 -93.79 134.47
CA LEU A 481 -89.66 -93.74 135.93
C LEU A 481 -91.02 -93.96 136.62
N LEU A 482 -92.08 -93.33 136.11
CA LEU A 482 -93.45 -93.51 136.59
C LEU A 482 -93.91 -94.97 136.40
N ALA A 483 -93.64 -95.54 135.23
CA ALA A 483 -93.95 -96.93 134.90
C ALA A 483 -93.17 -97.91 135.79
N LEU A 484 -91.89 -97.63 136.08
CA LEU A 484 -91.10 -98.42 137.03
C LEU A 484 -91.71 -98.39 138.44
N ASN A 485 -92.11 -97.22 138.93
CA ASN A 485 -92.77 -97.08 140.22
C ASN A 485 -94.12 -97.81 140.27
N ALA A 486 -94.90 -97.76 139.18
CA ALA A 486 -96.16 -98.49 139.06
C ALA A 486 -95.94 -100.02 139.01
N ALA A 487 -94.91 -100.51 138.31
CA ALA A 487 -94.54 -101.93 138.27
C ALA A 487 -94.11 -102.43 139.66
N ILE A 488 -93.35 -101.63 140.42
CA ILE A 488 -92.96 -101.93 141.80
C ILE A 488 -94.20 -102.05 142.70
N GLU A 489 -95.15 -101.12 142.61
CA GLU A 489 -96.34 -101.14 143.48
C GLU A 489 -97.35 -102.22 143.06
N ALA A 490 -97.43 -102.56 141.77
CA ALA A 490 -98.21 -103.69 141.26
C ALA A 490 -97.65 -105.03 141.76
N ALA A 491 -96.32 -105.21 141.80
CA ALA A 491 -95.69 -106.38 142.41
C ALA A 491 -95.98 -106.49 143.91
N ARG A 492 -96.17 -105.35 144.58
CA ARG A 492 -96.51 -105.26 146.01
C ARG A 492 -97.95 -105.67 146.33
N ALA A 493 -98.88 -105.49 145.38
CA ALA A 493 -100.29 -105.84 145.52
C ALA A 493 -100.59 -107.35 145.27
N GLY A 494 -99.58 -108.15 144.91
CA GLY A 494 -99.71 -109.61 144.75
C GLY A 494 -100.75 -110.01 143.69
N ALA A 495 -101.57 -111.04 143.98
CA ALA A 495 -102.49 -111.65 143.01
C ALA A 495 -103.57 -110.69 142.43
N ALA A 496 -103.84 -109.55 143.07
CA ALA A 496 -104.75 -108.53 142.54
C ALA A 496 -104.07 -107.55 141.56
N GLY A 497 -102.72 -107.52 141.51
CA GLY A 497 -101.92 -106.56 140.77
C GLY A 497 -101.32 -107.07 139.45
N GLU A 498 -101.47 -108.35 139.10
CA GLU A 498 -100.86 -108.94 137.90
C GLU A 498 -101.23 -108.20 136.60
N GLY A 499 -102.51 -107.82 136.44
CA GLY A 499 -102.94 -107.04 135.27
C GLY A 499 -102.32 -105.63 135.21
N PHE A 500 -102.08 -105.00 136.36
CA PHE A 500 -101.43 -103.68 136.44
C PHE A 500 -99.92 -103.77 136.19
N ALA A 501 -99.25 -104.84 136.63
CA ALA A 501 -97.84 -105.06 136.38
C ALA A 501 -97.55 -105.20 134.88
N VAL A 502 -98.39 -105.94 134.14
CA VAL A 502 -98.27 -106.09 132.67
C VAL A 502 -98.43 -104.74 131.97
N VAL A 503 -99.41 -103.92 132.37
CA VAL A 503 -99.60 -102.58 131.79
C VAL A 503 -98.42 -101.66 132.12
N ALA A 504 -97.89 -101.72 133.34
CA ALA A 504 -96.74 -100.91 133.74
C ALA A 504 -95.46 -101.29 132.95
N ASP A 505 -95.19 -102.58 132.74
CA ASP A 505 -94.07 -103.03 131.91
C ASP A 505 -94.26 -102.66 130.43
N GLU A 506 -95.50 -102.69 129.91
CA GLU A 506 -95.80 -102.24 128.53
C GLU A 506 -95.58 -100.72 128.38
N VAL A 507 -96.00 -99.91 129.35
CA VAL A 507 -95.73 -98.46 129.36
C VAL A 507 -94.23 -98.18 129.48
N ARG A 508 -93.51 -98.96 130.28
CA ARG A 508 -92.05 -98.85 130.42
C ARG A 508 -91.34 -99.15 129.10
N SER A 509 -91.73 -100.24 128.44
CA SER A 509 -91.23 -100.62 127.10
C SER A 509 -91.55 -99.53 126.06
N LEU A 510 -92.76 -98.98 126.08
CA LEU A 510 -93.16 -97.90 125.17
C LEU A 510 -92.35 -96.61 125.41
N ALA A 511 -92.10 -96.26 126.67
CA ALA A 511 -91.25 -95.14 127.02
C ALA A 511 -89.78 -95.36 126.59
N GLN A 512 -89.24 -96.56 126.79
CA GLN A 512 -87.89 -96.88 126.30
C GLN A 512 -87.80 -96.79 124.77
N ARG A 513 -88.79 -97.35 124.05
CA ARG A 513 -88.85 -97.23 122.58
C ARG A 513 -89.02 -95.77 122.10
N THR A 514 -89.81 -94.96 122.81
CA THR A 514 -89.99 -93.54 122.51
C THR A 514 -88.70 -92.75 122.74
N GLN A 515 -87.93 -93.10 123.77
CA GLN A 515 -86.61 -92.53 124.06
C GLN A 515 -85.61 -92.90 122.97
N GLU A 516 -85.53 -94.18 122.60
CA GLU A 516 -84.65 -94.67 121.53
C GLU A 516 -84.98 -94.01 120.18
N SER A 517 -86.27 -93.87 119.82
CA SER A 517 -86.67 -93.13 118.61
C SER A 517 -86.38 -91.64 118.67
N ALA A 518 -86.50 -91.00 119.85
CA ALA A 518 -86.12 -89.60 120.01
C ALA A 518 -84.61 -89.39 119.83
N GLU A 519 -83.77 -90.32 120.31
CA GLU A 519 -82.31 -90.31 120.10
C GLU A 519 -81.94 -90.53 118.63
N GLU A 520 -82.67 -91.40 117.92
CA GLU A 520 -82.47 -91.62 116.49
C GLU A 520 -82.83 -90.37 115.66
N ILE A 521 -83.94 -89.70 115.98
CA ILE A 521 -84.33 -88.43 115.33
C ILE A 521 -83.34 -87.31 115.70
N GLU A 522 -82.86 -87.25 116.95
CA GLU A 522 -81.83 -86.30 117.37
C GLU A 522 -80.55 -86.44 116.51
N GLY A 523 -80.13 -87.68 116.24
CA GLY A 523 -79.04 -87.98 115.31
C GLY A 523 -79.31 -87.44 113.89
N LEU A 524 -80.52 -87.65 113.36
CA LEU A 524 -80.93 -87.12 112.05
C LEU A 524 -80.96 -85.59 112.02
N ILE A 525 -81.46 -84.93 113.07
CA ILE A 525 -81.53 -83.47 113.18
C ILE A 525 -80.14 -82.87 113.34
N SER A 526 -79.25 -83.51 114.11
CA SER A 526 -77.83 -83.13 114.20
C SER A 526 -77.13 -83.25 112.83
N GLY A 527 -77.42 -84.31 112.09
CA GLY A 527 -76.97 -84.47 110.70
C GLY A 527 -77.50 -83.36 109.78
N LEU A 528 -78.78 -83.00 109.91
CA LEU A 528 -79.43 -81.94 109.13
C LEU A 528 -78.87 -80.55 109.50
N HIS A 529 -78.58 -80.29 110.78
CA HIS A 529 -77.92 -79.08 111.25
C HIS A 529 -76.51 -78.93 110.67
N THR A 530 -75.72 -80.00 110.72
CA THR A 530 -74.37 -80.04 110.13
C THR A 530 -74.44 -79.84 108.61
N GLY A 531 -75.36 -80.52 107.94
CA GLY A 531 -75.55 -80.42 106.49
C GLY A 531 -76.00 -79.02 106.04
N THR A 532 -76.92 -78.39 106.78
CA THR A 532 -77.37 -77.02 106.47
C THR A 532 -76.29 -75.97 106.71
N GLN A 533 -75.48 -76.12 107.77
CA GLN A 533 -74.31 -75.27 107.99
C GLN A 533 -73.29 -75.41 106.85
N GLN A 534 -72.98 -76.65 106.43
CA GLN A 534 -72.06 -76.90 105.33
C GLN A 534 -72.55 -76.26 104.01
N VAL A 535 -73.85 -76.34 103.72
CA VAL A 535 -74.42 -75.69 102.52
C VAL A 535 -74.39 -74.17 102.65
N ALA A 536 -74.63 -73.61 103.84
CA ALA A 536 -74.50 -72.17 104.07
C ALA A 536 -73.07 -71.67 103.81
N ASP A 537 -72.05 -72.37 104.31
CA ASP A 537 -70.64 -72.05 104.06
C ASP A 537 -70.30 -72.12 102.54
N ILE A 538 -70.84 -73.11 101.83
CA ILE A 538 -70.69 -73.22 100.36
C ILE A 538 -71.36 -72.07 99.62
N MET A 539 -72.55 -71.63 100.08
CA MET A 539 -73.27 -70.48 99.49
C MET A 539 -72.52 -69.17 99.71
N ASP A 540 -71.93 -68.95 100.89
CA ASP A 540 -71.11 -67.78 101.17
C ASP A 540 -69.83 -67.77 100.31
N GLY A 541 -69.18 -68.93 100.16
CA GLY A 541 -68.04 -69.08 99.24
C GLY A 541 -68.42 -68.83 97.78
N SER A 542 -69.59 -69.32 97.35
CA SER A 542 -70.12 -69.14 95.99
C SER A 542 -70.49 -67.69 95.73
N ARG A 543 -71.00 -66.96 96.73
CA ARG A 543 -71.24 -65.52 96.66
C ARG A 543 -69.94 -64.75 96.44
N ALA A 544 -68.90 -65.03 97.23
CA ALA A 544 -67.59 -64.38 97.06
C ALA A 544 -66.98 -64.64 95.67
N LEU A 545 -67.14 -65.85 95.14
CA LEU A 545 -66.69 -66.20 93.79
C LEU A 545 -67.49 -65.46 92.70
N THR A 546 -68.79 -65.26 92.93
CA THR A 546 -69.68 -64.53 92.02
C THR A 546 -69.31 -63.04 91.98
N ASP A 547 -69.08 -62.42 93.15
CA ASP A 547 -68.62 -61.02 93.24
C ASP A 547 -67.28 -60.82 92.53
N TYR A 548 -66.32 -61.75 92.74
CA TYR A 548 -65.04 -61.73 92.02
C TYR A 548 -65.21 -61.88 90.51
N SER A 549 -66.18 -62.68 90.06
CA SER A 549 -66.47 -62.86 88.63
C SER A 549 -67.08 -61.60 88.00
N VAL A 550 -67.90 -60.83 88.74
CA VAL A 550 -68.39 -59.52 88.30
C VAL A 550 -67.23 -58.54 88.11
N ASP A 551 -66.32 -58.47 89.08
CA ASP A 551 -65.16 -57.56 88.99
C ASP A 551 -64.25 -57.94 87.82
N LEU A 552 -63.96 -59.23 87.62
CA LEU A 552 -63.19 -59.68 86.46
C LEU A 552 -63.88 -59.37 85.13
N SER A 553 -65.20 -59.50 85.04
CA SER A 553 -65.94 -59.11 83.84
C SER A 553 -65.90 -57.60 83.59
N ARG A 554 -65.90 -56.76 84.63
CA ARG A 554 -65.72 -55.30 84.48
C ARG A 554 -64.33 -54.97 83.95
N ASP A 555 -63.28 -55.60 84.47
CA ASP A 555 -61.92 -55.40 83.98
C ASP A 555 -61.79 -55.76 82.48
N VAL A 556 -62.50 -56.81 82.03
CA VAL A 556 -62.57 -57.16 80.60
C VAL A 556 -63.32 -56.09 79.79
N GLY A 557 -64.42 -55.55 80.31
CA GLY A 557 -65.15 -54.44 79.68
C GLY A 557 -64.28 -53.19 79.51
N ASP A 558 -63.55 -52.79 80.56
CA ASP A 558 -62.63 -51.65 80.50
C ASP A 558 -61.50 -51.88 79.47
N ALA A 559 -60.98 -53.12 79.37
CA ALA A 559 -59.98 -53.47 78.36
C ALA A 559 -60.54 -53.41 76.93
N LEU A 560 -61.79 -53.86 76.71
CA LEU A 560 -62.45 -53.75 75.40
C LEU A 560 -62.73 -52.30 75.03
N ALA A 561 -63.19 -51.47 75.96
CA ALA A 561 -63.36 -50.04 75.74
C ALA A 561 -62.05 -49.35 75.35
N ALA A 562 -60.93 -49.73 75.98
CA ALA A 562 -59.61 -49.24 75.61
C ALA A 562 -59.20 -49.68 74.19
N ILE A 563 -59.53 -50.91 73.77
CA ILE A 563 -59.29 -51.40 72.41
C ILE A 563 -60.10 -50.60 71.39
N ILE A 564 -61.41 -50.42 71.62
CA ILE A 564 -62.31 -49.62 70.75
C ILE A 564 -61.71 -48.22 70.51
N LEU A 565 -61.29 -47.54 71.58
CA LEU A 565 -60.67 -46.21 71.46
C LEU A 565 -59.40 -46.23 70.59
N ARG A 566 -58.53 -47.24 70.75
CA ARG A 566 -57.29 -47.36 69.97
C ARG A 566 -57.56 -47.70 68.51
N VAL A 567 -58.53 -48.56 68.24
CA VAL A 567 -58.95 -48.93 66.89
C VAL A 567 -59.58 -47.74 66.16
N SER A 568 -60.37 -46.93 66.85
CA SER A 568 -60.92 -45.68 66.30
C SER A 568 -59.82 -44.70 65.85
N ILE A 569 -58.74 -44.57 66.64
CA ILE A 569 -57.58 -43.77 66.23
C ILE A 569 -56.93 -44.32 64.94
N ILE A 570 -56.85 -45.65 64.79
CA ILE A 570 -56.32 -46.28 63.57
C ILE A 570 -57.22 -45.99 62.36
N GLN A 571 -58.54 -46.07 62.52
CA GLN A 571 -59.51 -45.69 61.47
C GLN A 571 -59.38 -44.23 61.04
N GLU A 572 -59.06 -43.31 61.97
CA GLU A 572 -58.85 -41.90 61.64
C GLU A 572 -57.50 -41.65 60.93
N MET A 573 -56.46 -42.40 61.28
CA MET A 573 -55.11 -42.25 60.71
C MET A 573 -55.00 -42.76 59.27
N ASN A 574 -55.65 -43.88 58.95
CA ASN A 574 -55.50 -44.52 57.63
C ASN A 574 -55.91 -43.64 56.44
N PRO A 575 -57.02 -42.87 56.48
CA PRO A 575 -57.34 -41.90 55.43
C PRO A 575 -56.25 -40.84 55.23
N GLN A 576 -55.58 -40.40 56.30
CA GLN A 576 -54.48 -39.43 56.20
C GLN A 576 -53.25 -40.06 55.55
N ILE A 577 -52.93 -41.32 55.85
CA ILE A 577 -51.85 -42.08 55.21
C ILE A 577 -52.13 -42.26 53.72
N ALA A 578 -53.37 -42.65 53.36
CA ALA A 578 -53.78 -42.80 51.98
C ALA A 578 -53.67 -41.47 51.19
N ALA A 579 -54.18 -40.37 51.76
CA ALA A 579 -54.07 -39.05 51.15
C ALA A 579 -52.61 -38.59 50.98
N ALA A 580 -51.75 -38.85 51.96
CA ALA A 580 -50.32 -38.55 51.87
C ALA A 580 -49.63 -39.37 50.77
N ALA A 581 -50.01 -40.65 50.62
CA ALA A 581 -49.51 -41.52 49.56
C ALA A 581 -49.98 -41.07 48.16
N GLU A 582 -51.23 -40.63 48.01
CA GLU A 582 -51.72 -40.03 46.76
C GLU A 582 -50.97 -38.74 46.40
N GLN A 583 -50.66 -37.90 47.40
CA GLN A 583 -49.80 -36.72 47.18
C GLN A 583 -48.39 -37.11 46.74
N GLN A 584 -47.81 -38.17 47.32
CA GLN A 584 -46.51 -38.70 46.88
C GLN A 584 -46.55 -39.19 45.43
N CYS A 585 -47.63 -39.87 45.00
CA CYS A 585 -47.82 -40.25 43.60
C CYS A 585 -47.81 -39.03 42.67
N ALA A 586 -48.59 -38.00 42.99
CA ALA A 586 -48.66 -36.78 42.18
C ALA A 586 -47.29 -36.08 42.06
N VAL A 587 -46.54 -35.98 43.17
CA VAL A 587 -45.19 -35.40 43.17
C VAL A 587 -44.21 -36.27 42.38
N ALA A 588 -44.27 -37.59 42.51
CA ALA A 588 -43.41 -38.51 41.76
C ALA A 588 -43.66 -38.42 40.24
N GLU A 589 -44.91 -38.30 39.79
CA GLU A 589 -45.23 -38.05 38.38
C GLU A 589 -44.69 -36.72 37.87
N GLU A 590 -44.81 -35.65 38.66
CA GLU A 590 -44.27 -34.33 38.31
C GLU A 590 -42.74 -34.34 38.20
N ILE A 591 -42.06 -35.01 39.14
CA ILE A 591 -40.61 -35.20 39.09
C ILE A 591 -40.24 -36.02 37.85
N ASN A 592 -40.92 -37.13 37.58
CA ASN A 592 -40.66 -37.96 36.40
C ASN A 592 -40.80 -37.16 35.09
N ARG A 593 -41.83 -36.32 34.99
CA ARG A 593 -42.01 -35.41 33.84
C ARG A 593 -40.89 -34.38 33.74
N SER A 594 -40.39 -33.88 34.86
CA SER A 594 -39.27 -32.93 34.90
C SER A 594 -37.95 -33.58 34.50
N VAL A 595 -37.70 -34.81 34.95
CA VAL A 595 -36.55 -35.66 34.58
C VAL A 595 -36.53 -35.92 33.08
N MET A 596 -37.68 -36.22 32.47
CA MET A 596 -37.80 -36.35 31.01
C MET A 596 -37.42 -35.06 30.26
N LYS A 597 -37.85 -33.89 30.75
CA LYS A 597 -37.43 -32.60 30.17
C LYS A 597 -35.93 -32.36 30.28
N VAL A 598 -35.33 -32.72 31.43
CA VAL A 598 -33.86 -32.65 31.61
C VAL A 598 -33.17 -33.54 30.60
N ARG A 599 -33.67 -34.76 30.36
CA ARG A 599 -33.14 -35.67 29.35
C ARG A 599 -33.16 -35.07 27.94
N ASP A 600 -34.27 -34.45 27.56
CA ASP A 600 -34.42 -33.83 26.24
C ASP A 600 -33.46 -32.63 26.06
N VAL A 601 -33.31 -31.80 27.09
CA VAL A 601 -32.35 -30.68 27.10
C VAL A 601 -30.91 -31.19 27.03
N SER A 602 -30.57 -32.25 27.75
CA SER A 602 -29.26 -32.91 27.67
C SER A 602 -28.97 -33.39 26.26
N GLN A 603 -29.94 -34.00 25.57
CA GLN A 603 -29.80 -34.44 24.18
C GLN A 603 -29.58 -33.25 23.23
N MET A 604 -30.34 -32.16 23.37
CA MET A 604 -30.12 -30.94 22.59
C MET A 604 -28.73 -30.35 22.82
N THR A 605 -28.27 -30.35 24.07
CA THR A 605 -26.94 -29.84 24.44
C THR A 605 -25.82 -30.72 23.84
N ALA A 606 -26.05 -32.04 23.71
CA ALA A 606 -25.10 -32.94 23.06
C ALA A 606 -24.92 -32.58 21.58
N THR A 607 -26.04 -32.37 20.86
CA THR A 607 -26.02 -31.94 19.46
C THR A 607 -25.37 -30.56 19.29
N ALA A 608 -25.70 -29.59 20.14
CA ALA A 608 -25.05 -28.27 20.10
C ALA A 608 -23.54 -28.33 20.38
N SER A 609 -23.11 -29.26 21.24
CA SER A 609 -21.69 -29.52 21.50
C SER A 609 -21.00 -30.14 20.28
N GLU A 610 -21.65 -31.04 19.54
CA GLU A 610 -21.12 -31.55 18.26
C GLU A 610 -20.88 -30.46 17.23
N GLU A 611 -21.85 -29.55 17.06
CA GLU A 611 -21.74 -28.42 16.14
C GLU A 611 -20.60 -27.46 16.57
N THR A 612 -20.47 -27.21 17.88
CA THR A 612 -19.41 -26.35 18.44
C THR A 612 -18.03 -26.97 18.25
N ALA A 613 -17.90 -28.30 18.38
CA ALA A 613 -16.66 -29.01 18.11
C ALA A 613 -16.26 -28.89 16.63
N ALA A 614 -17.21 -29.09 15.72
CA ALA A 614 -16.98 -28.94 14.27
C ALA A 614 -16.55 -27.51 13.91
N ALA A 615 -17.22 -26.50 14.46
CA ALA A 615 -16.86 -25.09 14.28
C ALA A 615 -15.46 -24.77 14.82
N SER A 616 -15.08 -25.34 15.97
CA SER A 616 -13.75 -25.17 16.56
C SER A 616 -12.66 -25.73 15.65
N VAL A 617 -12.86 -26.92 15.07
CA VAL A 617 -11.93 -27.50 14.08
C VAL A 617 -11.78 -26.59 12.86
N GLN A 618 -12.89 -26.01 12.38
CA GLN A 618 -12.88 -25.11 11.23
C GLN A 618 -12.17 -23.78 11.54
N LEU A 619 -12.33 -23.22 12.75
CA LEU A 619 -11.60 -22.04 13.21
C LEU A 619 -10.09 -22.29 13.30
N THR A 620 -9.67 -23.45 13.82
CA THR A 620 -8.25 -23.85 13.85
C THR A 620 -7.68 -23.91 12.44
N LYS A 621 -8.40 -24.54 11.49
CA LYS A 621 -8.00 -24.60 10.08
C LYS A 621 -7.86 -23.21 9.46
N LEU A 622 -8.87 -22.35 9.63
CA LEU A 622 -8.86 -20.99 9.09
C LEU A 622 -7.71 -20.16 9.67
N SER A 623 -7.40 -20.34 10.96
CA SER A 623 -6.29 -19.67 11.63
C SER A 623 -4.93 -20.12 11.09
N LEU A 624 -4.76 -21.43 10.82
CA LEU A 624 -3.56 -21.97 10.19
C LEU A 624 -3.42 -21.47 8.75
N ASP A 625 -4.51 -21.42 7.98
CA ASP A 625 -4.51 -20.86 6.62
C ASP A 625 -4.14 -19.36 6.64
N LEU A 626 -4.66 -18.59 7.61
CA LEU A 626 -4.29 -17.19 7.80
C LEU A 626 -2.82 -17.03 8.17
N GLN A 627 -2.30 -17.88 9.07
CA GLN A 627 -0.87 -17.91 9.42
C GLN A 627 -0.01 -18.26 8.20
N ALA A 628 -0.43 -19.20 7.36
CA ALA A 628 0.30 -19.55 6.14
C ALA A 628 0.29 -18.39 5.13
N LEU A 629 -0.83 -17.67 4.98
CA LEU A 629 -0.93 -16.48 4.14
C LEU A 629 -0.04 -15.34 4.65
N VAL A 630 -0.06 -15.08 5.95
CA VAL A 630 0.82 -14.11 6.62
C VAL A 630 2.29 -14.53 6.51
N GLY A 631 2.58 -15.81 6.62
CA GLY A 631 3.93 -16.38 6.51
C GLY A 631 4.56 -16.24 5.12
N LYS A 632 3.77 -15.92 4.08
CA LYS A 632 4.32 -15.53 2.76
C LYS A 632 5.03 -14.18 2.81
N PHE A 633 4.69 -13.33 3.78
CA PHE A 633 5.35 -12.06 3.98
C PHE A 633 6.58 -12.23 4.87
N ARG A 634 7.72 -11.70 4.40
CA ARG A 634 8.98 -11.70 5.14
C ARG A 634 9.09 -10.38 5.89
N LEU A 635 8.94 -10.43 7.22
CA LEU A 635 8.84 -9.24 8.08
C LEU A 635 10.18 -8.64 8.50
#